data_AF-A0A034WYT9-F1
#
_entry.id   AF-A0A034WYT9-F1
#
_cell.length_a   1.000
_cell.length_b   1.000
_cell.length_c   1.000
_cell.angle_alpha   90.00
_cell.angle_beta   90.00
_cell.angle_gamma   90.00
#
_symmetry.space_group_name_H-M   'P 1'
#
loop_
_entity.id
_entity.type
_entity.pdbx_description
1 polymer ?
#
loop_
_entity_poly.entity_id
_entity_poly.type
_entity_poly.pdbx_seq_one_letter_code
_entity_poly.pdbx_strand_id
1 'polypeptide(L)'
;MAIAPLALPSLGPVPTTLGNMVNTLVLCSAVAFLVIGACAAPADDSSAPAQALGGVARLFEQMEQQCFQEAQFTPEEIRTVVDVRKRATDEVGSQNVNQQLDFLDYVDRHASTPEIAQGIRSKWNAFMVCVGREAAKLVPRP
;
A
#
# COMPACT_ATOMS: atom_id res chain seq x y z
N MET A 1 13.73 47.70 -32.03
CA MET A 1 14.20 48.50 -30.89
C MET A 1 14.60 47.54 -29.77
N ALA A 2 15.88 47.61 -29.35
CA ALA A 2 16.62 47.02 -28.19
C ALA A 2 16.13 45.67 -27.59
N ILE A 3 16.86 44.55 -27.49
CA ILE A 3 18.26 44.19 -27.16
C ILE A 3 18.84 44.84 -25.89
N ALA A 4 18.88 44.06 -24.79
CA ALA A 4 20.03 43.96 -23.89
C ALA A 4 19.86 42.75 -22.92
N PRO A 5 20.80 41.78 -22.92
CA PRO A 5 21.04 40.84 -21.82
C PRO A 5 22.20 41.32 -20.93
N LEU A 6 22.09 41.17 -19.61
CA LEU A 6 23.18 41.36 -18.63
C LEU A 6 23.44 39.99 -17.97
N ALA A 7 24.49 39.27 -18.32
CA ALA A 7 25.91 39.42 -17.92
C ALA A 7 26.27 38.43 -16.79
N LEU A 8 26.88 37.30 -17.17
CA LEU A 8 27.73 36.48 -16.30
C LEU A 8 29.04 37.22 -16.03
N PRO A 9 29.69 37.01 -14.86
CA PRO A 9 31.12 37.14 -14.75
C PRO A 9 31.82 35.80 -15.06
N SER A 10 32.82 35.87 -15.93
CA SER A 10 33.80 34.81 -16.22
C SER A 10 35.18 35.18 -15.68
N LEU A 11 36.03 34.14 -15.58
CA LEU A 11 37.50 34.14 -15.41
C LEU A 11 38.01 34.33 -13.97
N GLY A 12 38.93 33.52 -13.45
CA GLY A 12 39.92 32.68 -14.13
C GLY A 12 40.49 31.54 -13.26
N PRO A 13 41.61 30.91 -13.68
CA PRO A 13 42.01 29.57 -13.21
C PRO A 13 43.33 29.52 -12.41
N VAL A 14 43.71 28.28 -12.05
CA VAL A 14 45.06 27.73 -11.73
C VAL A 14 45.60 27.92 -10.27
N PRO A 15 46.54 27.07 -9.75
CA PRO A 15 46.26 25.76 -9.12
C PRO A 15 47.10 25.49 -7.83
N THR A 16 47.20 24.20 -7.48
CA THR A 16 48.35 23.46 -6.89
C THR A 16 48.42 23.17 -5.37
N THR A 17 48.18 21.89 -5.08
CA THR A 17 49.07 20.93 -4.37
C THR A 17 48.73 20.52 -2.93
N LEU A 18 48.70 19.19 -2.80
CA LEU A 18 49.08 18.33 -1.67
C LEU A 18 48.00 18.01 -0.63
N GLY A 19 47.38 16.86 -0.85
CA GLY A 19 46.59 16.14 0.16
C GLY A 19 46.33 14.72 -0.32
N ASN A 20 47.39 13.93 -0.44
CA ASN A 20 47.30 12.48 -0.64
C ASN A 20 46.42 11.88 0.48
N MET A 21 45.25 11.34 0.14
CA MET A 21 44.73 10.11 0.73
C MET A 21 43.87 9.39 -0.30
N VAL A 22 44.53 8.48 -1.03
CA VAL A 22 43.87 7.40 -1.75
C VAL A 22 43.29 6.47 -0.67
N ASN A 23 42.00 6.61 -0.36
CA ASN A 23 41.29 5.61 0.45
C ASN A 23 40.44 4.73 -0.48
N THR A 24 41.15 3.81 -1.13
CA THR A 24 40.56 2.65 -1.80
C THR A 24 39.97 1.71 -0.75
N LEU A 25 38.96 0.93 -1.16
CA LEU A 25 38.37 -0.26 -0.52
C LEU A 25 37.01 -0.01 0.15
N VAL A 26 35.93 -0.75 -0.12
CA VAL A 26 35.66 -1.83 -1.08
C VAL A 26 34.14 -2.04 -1.06
N LEU A 27 33.52 -2.23 -2.23
CA LEU A 27 32.19 -2.82 -2.35
C LEU A 27 32.26 -4.27 -1.86
N CYS A 28 31.48 -4.64 -0.85
CA CYS A 28 31.15 -6.05 -0.59
C CYS A 28 29.71 -6.17 -0.09
N SER A 29 28.80 -6.38 -1.05
CA SER A 29 27.46 -6.90 -0.82
C SER A 29 27.57 -8.32 -0.27
N ALA A 30 27.40 -8.51 1.04
CA ALA A 30 27.34 -9.83 1.64
C ALA A 30 25.89 -10.33 1.61
N VAL A 31 25.56 -11.04 0.52
CA VAL A 31 24.41 -11.95 0.47
C VAL A 31 24.76 -13.14 1.37
N ALA A 32 24.21 -13.18 2.58
CA ALA A 32 24.39 -14.31 3.49
C ALA A 32 23.40 -15.44 3.13
N PHE A 33 23.76 -16.24 2.12
CA PHE A 33 23.16 -17.56 1.91
C PHE A 33 24.04 -18.64 2.57
N LEU A 34 23.38 -19.45 3.42
CA LEU A 34 23.68 -20.84 3.76
C LEU A 34 25.04 -21.14 4.40
N VAL A 35 25.04 -21.50 5.70
CA VAL A 35 25.39 -22.84 6.20
C VAL A 35 24.92 -22.95 7.66
N ILE A 36 23.86 -23.70 7.94
CA ILE A 36 23.81 -24.55 9.14
C ILE A 36 23.19 -25.88 8.72
N GLY A 37 24.06 -26.80 8.30
CA GLY A 37 23.79 -28.23 8.37
C GLY A 37 24.52 -28.79 9.58
N ALA A 38 23.76 -29.33 10.54
CA ALA A 38 24.05 -30.50 11.37
C ALA A 38 23.40 -30.34 12.77
N CYS A 39 22.24 -30.98 12.97
CA CYS A 39 22.09 -32.11 13.90
C CYS A 39 20.62 -32.45 14.17
N ALA A 40 20.28 -33.70 13.82
CA ALA A 40 19.35 -34.61 14.49
C ALA A 40 17.81 -34.49 14.30
N ALA A 41 17.26 -35.67 13.96
CA ALA A 41 15.89 -36.17 14.05
C ALA A 41 14.90 -35.85 12.90
N PRO A 42 14.32 -36.87 12.23
CA PRO A 42 13.41 -36.70 11.12
C PRO A 42 11.95 -36.52 11.57
N ALA A 43 11.21 -35.80 10.73
CA ALA A 43 9.75 -35.71 10.64
C ALA A 43 9.04 -35.01 11.80
N ASP A 44 8.90 -33.68 11.67
CA ASP A 44 7.59 -33.08 11.96
C ASP A 44 7.26 -32.08 10.85
N ASP A 45 6.18 -32.40 10.13
CA ASP A 45 5.54 -31.58 9.10
C ASP A 45 5.07 -30.24 9.70
N SER A 46 5.95 -29.26 9.84
CA SER A 46 5.53 -27.87 10.12
C SER A 46 5.33 -27.10 8.81
N SER A 47 4.27 -27.50 8.11
CA SER A 47 3.59 -26.64 7.13
C SER A 47 2.90 -25.48 7.85
N ALA A 48 3.63 -24.43 8.23
CA ALA A 48 3.02 -23.23 8.81
C ALA A 48 3.59 -21.92 8.25
N PRO A 49 3.19 -21.55 7.01
CA PRO A 49 3.02 -20.13 6.68
C PRO A 49 1.59 -19.78 6.24
N ALA A 50 0.76 -20.76 5.87
CA ALA A 50 -0.56 -20.50 5.27
C ALA A 50 -1.67 -20.17 6.30
N GLN A 51 -1.61 -20.73 7.51
CA GLN A 51 -2.65 -20.53 8.53
C GLN A 51 -2.65 -19.11 9.14
N ALA A 52 -1.48 -18.49 9.30
CA ALA A 52 -1.38 -17.16 9.88
C ALA A 52 -1.99 -16.08 8.98
N LEU A 53 -1.77 -16.18 7.66
CA LEU A 53 -2.32 -15.23 6.67
C LEU A 53 -3.85 -15.38 6.52
N GLY A 54 -4.36 -16.62 6.54
CA GLY A 54 -5.80 -16.88 6.49
C GLY A 54 -6.57 -16.36 7.71
N GLY A 55 -5.94 -16.39 8.89
CA GLY A 55 -6.53 -15.84 10.12
C GLY A 55 -6.69 -14.32 10.06
N VAL A 56 -5.69 -13.62 9.53
CA VAL A 56 -5.72 -12.16 9.38
C VAL A 56 -6.76 -11.72 8.34
N ALA A 57 -6.84 -12.40 7.19
CA ALA A 57 -7.85 -12.09 6.18
C ALA A 57 -9.29 -12.21 6.73
N ARG A 58 -9.58 -13.29 7.48
CA ARG A 58 -10.89 -13.47 8.13
C ARG A 58 -11.22 -12.39 9.15
N LEU A 59 -10.22 -11.90 9.89
CA LEU A 59 -10.39 -10.81 10.85
C LEU A 59 -10.83 -9.52 10.15
N PHE A 60 -10.19 -9.19 9.03
CA PHE A 60 -10.56 -8.03 8.22
C PHE A 60 -11.96 -8.19 7.61
N GLU A 61 -12.31 -9.37 7.09
CA GLU A 61 -13.66 -9.64 6.58
C GLU A 61 -14.74 -9.46 7.65
N GLN A 62 -14.51 -9.96 8.87
CA GLN A 62 -15.44 -9.79 9.98
C GLN A 62 -15.61 -8.32 10.37
N MET A 63 -14.50 -7.58 10.43
CA MET A 63 -14.50 -6.15 10.70
C MET A 63 -15.28 -5.37 9.63
N GLU A 64 -15.02 -5.64 8.35
CA GLU A 64 -15.74 -4.97 7.26
C GLU A 64 -17.23 -5.28 7.28
N GLN A 65 -17.61 -6.54 7.53
CA GLN A 65 -19.01 -6.95 7.61
C GLN A 65 -19.75 -6.22 8.73
N GLN A 66 -19.12 -6.03 9.88
CA GLN A 66 -19.67 -5.22 10.98
C GLN A 66 -19.83 -3.76 10.54
N CYS A 67 -18.83 -3.18 9.89
CA CYS A 67 -18.89 -1.79 9.46
C CYS A 67 -19.90 -1.51 8.35
N PHE A 68 -20.16 -2.48 7.46
CA PHE A 68 -21.26 -2.39 6.51
C PHE A 68 -22.62 -2.33 7.21
N GLN A 69 -22.81 -3.13 8.26
CA GLN A 69 -24.05 -3.13 9.05
C GLN A 69 -24.23 -1.81 9.82
N GLU A 70 -23.18 -1.32 10.48
CA GLU A 70 -23.22 -0.05 11.22
C GLU A 70 -23.53 1.14 10.30
N ALA A 71 -22.93 1.16 9.11
CA ALA A 71 -23.19 2.19 8.12
C ALA A 71 -24.51 1.98 7.34
N GLN A 72 -25.27 0.93 7.65
CA GLN A 72 -26.58 0.60 7.07
C GLN A 72 -26.54 0.35 5.55
N PHE A 73 -25.49 -0.29 5.05
CA PHE A 73 -25.43 -0.69 3.65
C PHE A 73 -26.48 -1.78 3.34
N THR A 74 -27.11 -1.68 2.18
CA THR A 74 -27.96 -2.75 1.66
C THR A 74 -27.12 -3.90 1.10
N PRO A 75 -27.68 -5.13 0.97
CA PRO A 75 -26.95 -6.24 0.35
C PRO A 75 -26.44 -5.92 -1.06
N GLU A 76 -27.22 -5.19 -1.85
CA GLU A 76 -26.86 -4.79 -3.21
C GLU A 76 -25.71 -3.78 -3.23
N GLU A 77 -25.71 -2.82 -2.30
CA GLU A 77 -24.60 -1.86 -2.12
C GLU A 77 -23.32 -2.58 -1.68
N ILE A 78 -23.40 -3.54 -0.74
CA ILE A 78 -22.25 -4.34 -0.29
C ILE A 78 -21.65 -5.12 -1.46
N ARG A 79 -22.48 -5.86 -2.21
CA ARG A 79 -22.02 -6.61 -3.40
C ARG A 79 -21.32 -5.68 -4.39
N THR A 80 -21.89 -4.51 -4.64
CA THR A 80 -21.30 -3.52 -5.54
C THR A 80 -19.93 -3.05 -5.04
N VAL A 81 -19.78 -2.72 -3.75
CA VAL A 81 -18.47 -2.34 -3.19
C VAL A 81 -17.43 -3.44 -3.36
N VAL A 82 -17.78 -4.70 -3.08
CA VAL A 82 -16.88 -5.85 -3.21
C VAL A 82 -16.48 -6.06 -4.67
N ASP A 83 -17.44 -6.04 -5.59
CA ASP A 83 -17.20 -6.24 -7.02
C ASP A 83 -16.34 -5.12 -7.63
N VAL A 84 -16.62 -3.87 -7.24
CA VAL A 84 -15.85 -2.68 -7.65
C VAL A 84 -14.41 -2.78 -7.13
N ARG A 85 -14.19 -3.16 -5.88
CA ARG A 85 -12.82 -3.35 -5.34
C ARG A 85 -12.07 -4.47 -6.05
N LYS A 86 -12.74 -5.59 -6.33
CA LYS A 86 -12.14 -6.70 -7.08
C LYS A 86 -11.73 -6.23 -8.47
N ARG A 87 -12.64 -5.58 -9.20
CA ARG A 87 -12.36 -5.02 -10.53
C ARG A 87 -11.20 -4.02 -10.49
N ALA A 88 -11.21 -3.07 -9.56
CA ALA A 88 -10.12 -2.11 -9.42
C ALA A 88 -8.77 -2.80 -9.15
N THR A 89 -8.77 -3.83 -8.31
CA THR A 89 -7.58 -4.65 -8.04
C THR A 89 -7.11 -5.39 -9.29
N ASP A 90 -8.02 -5.96 -10.07
CA ASP A 90 -7.71 -6.66 -11.31
C ASP A 90 -7.18 -5.71 -12.40
N GLU A 91 -7.66 -4.45 -12.43
CA GLU A 91 -7.27 -3.45 -13.42
C GLU A 91 -5.93 -2.77 -13.14
N VAL A 92 -5.68 -2.35 -11.89
CA VAL A 92 -4.46 -1.58 -11.55
C VAL A 92 -3.50 -2.32 -10.62
N GLY A 93 -3.88 -3.48 -10.10
CA GLY A 93 -3.12 -4.22 -9.10
C GLY A 93 -3.32 -3.69 -7.69
N SER A 94 -3.33 -4.59 -6.69
CA SER A 94 -3.62 -4.28 -5.28
C SER A 94 -2.74 -3.18 -4.68
N GLN A 95 -1.48 -3.08 -5.13
CA GLN A 95 -0.53 -2.08 -4.64
C GLN A 95 -0.82 -0.66 -5.15
N ASN A 96 -1.58 -0.52 -6.24
CA ASN A 96 -1.80 0.75 -6.93
C ASN A 96 -3.22 1.30 -6.79
N VAL A 97 -4.18 0.52 -6.27
CA VAL A 97 -5.60 0.91 -6.22
C VAL A 97 -5.79 2.30 -5.60
N ASN A 98 -5.19 2.54 -4.43
CA ASN A 98 -5.35 3.82 -3.72
C ASN A 98 -4.50 4.98 -4.31
N GLN A 99 -3.59 4.68 -5.25
CA GLN A 99 -2.75 5.70 -5.89
C GLN A 99 -3.31 6.15 -7.24
N GLN A 100 -3.97 5.23 -7.96
CA GLN A 100 -4.42 5.47 -9.32
C GLN A 100 -5.92 5.72 -9.44
N LEU A 101 -6.71 5.36 -8.42
CA LEU A 101 -8.17 5.45 -8.46
C LEU A 101 -8.73 6.16 -7.23
N ASP A 102 -9.62 7.12 -7.47
CA ASP A 102 -10.58 7.52 -6.44
C ASP A 102 -11.68 6.44 -6.39
N PHE A 103 -11.83 5.79 -5.24
CA PHE A 103 -12.74 4.68 -5.09
C PHE A 103 -14.20 5.10 -5.35
N LEU A 104 -14.64 6.27 -4.89
CA LEU A 104 -16.02 6.71 -5.05
C LEU A 104 -16.33 7.11 -6.48
N ASP A 105 -15.39 7.75 -7.17
CA ASP A 105 -15.54 8.03 -8.60
C ASP A 105 -15.53 6.73 -9.43
N TYR A 106 -14.79 5.72 -8.98
CA TYR A 106 -14.80 4.40 -9.61
C TYR A 106 -16.12 3.66 -9.35
N VAL A 107 -16.72 3.78 -8.16
CA VAL A 107 -18.09 3.31 -7.88
C VAL A 107 -19.10 3.99 -8.80
N ASP A 108 -19.05 5.32 -8.95
CA ASP A 108 -20.00 6.07 -9.79
C ASP A 108 -20.01 5.58 -11.25
N ARG A 109 -18.87 5.12 -11.77
CA ARG A 109 -18.74 4.59 -13.14
C ARG A 109 -19.19 3.14 -13.30
N HIS A 110 -19.17 2.35 -12.24
CA HIS A 110 -19.31 0.89 -12.31
C HIS A 110 -20.48 0.32 -11.52
N ALA A 111 -21.18 1.11 -10.71
CA ALA A 111 -22.43 0.70 -10.10
C ALA A 111 -23.49 0.43 -11.19
N SER A 112 -24.36 -0.56 -10.93
CA SER A 112 -25.41 -0.95 -11.89
C SER A 112 -26.49 0.12 -12.06
N THR A 113 -26.70 0.98 -11.05
CA THR A 113 -27.60 2.13 -11.14
C THR A 113 -27.05 3.35 -10.38
N PRO A 114 -27.47 4.57 -10.75
CA PRO A 114 -27.11 5.79 -10.01
C PRO A 114 -27.55 5.77 -8.55
N GLU A 115 -28.68 5.13 -8.23
CA GLU A 115 -29.20 5.03 -6.87
C GLU A 115 -28.28 4.20 -5.98
N ILE A 116 -27.70 3.11 -6.51
CA ILE A 116 -26.71 2.31 -5.79
C ILE A 116 -25.43 3.11 -5.54
N ALA A 117 -24.93 3.82 -6.56
CA ALA A 117 -23.76 4.69 -6.40
C ALA A 117 -23.97 5.78 -5.34
N GLN A 118 -25.11 6.47 -5.40
CA GLN A 118 -25.49 7.49 -4.41
C GLN A 118 -25.66 6.88 -3.01
N GLY A 119 -26.28 5.70 -2.94
CA GLY A 119 -26.46 4.94 -1.72
C GLY A 119 -25.13 4.62 -1.02
N ILE A 120 -24.14 4.17 -1.79
CA ILE A 120 -22.76 3.93 -1.31
C ILE A 120 -22.09 5.24 -0.89
N ARG A 121 -22.11 6.26 -1.74
CA ARG A 121 -21.44 7.55 -1.47
C ARG A 121 -21.95 8.22 -0.19
N SER A 122 -23.25 8.18 0.05
CA SER A 122 -23.85 8.75 1.26
C SER A 122 -23.45 8.02 2.56
N LYS A 123 -23.13 6.73 2.48
CA LYS A 123 -22.78 5.88 3.65
C LYS A 123 -21.28 5.69 3.83
N TRP A 124 -20.47 5.99 2.81
CA TRP A 124 -19.04 5.70 2.79
C TRP A 124 -18.26 6.31 3.96
N ASN A 125 -18.56 7.55 4.34
CA ASN A 125 -17.88 8.18 5.47
C ASN A 125 -18.15 7.44 6.79
N ALA A 126 -19.38 7.01 7.05
CA ALA A 126 -19.72 6.25 8.25
C ALA A 126 -19.00 4.89 8.27
N PHE A 127 -18.94 4.22 7.11
CA PHE A 127 -18.17 2.98 6.95
C PHE A 127 -16.69 3.18 7.29
N MET A 128 -16.05 4.21 6.71
CA MET A 128 -14.62 4.49 6.95
C MET A 128 -14.32 4.86 8.41
N VAL A 129 -15.21 5.59 9.08
CA VAL A 129 -15.09 5.89 10.52
C VAL A 129 -15.15 4.61 11.35
N CYS A 130 -16.08 3.69 11.05
CA CYS A 130 -16.13 2.39 11.71
C CYS A 130 -14.85 1.59 11.48
N VAL A 131 -14.38 1.47 10.22
CA VAL A 131 -13.15 0.74 9.88
C VAL A 131 -11.96 1.30 10.65
N GLY A 132 -11.79 2.63 10.71
CA GLY A 132 -10.71 3.25 11.47
C GLY A 132 -10.78 2.94 12.97
N ARG A 133 -11.98 2.96 13.56
CA ARG A 133 -12.21 2.63 14.97
C ARG A 133 -11.92 1.16 15.28
N GLU A 134 -12.35 0.24 14.42
CA GLU A 134 -12.10 -1.19 14.61
C GLU A 134 -10.63 -1.54 14.37
N ALA A 135 -10.00 -0.98 13.33
CA ALA A 135 -8.58 -1.17 13.05
C ALA A 135 -7.69 -0.67 14.20
N ALA A 136 -8.06 0.43 14.86
CA ALA A 136 -7.34 0.94 16.03
C ALA A 136 -7.33 -0.02 17.23
N LYS A 137 -8.27 -0.98 17.30
CA LYS A 137 -8.29 -2.03 18.33
C LYS A 137 -7.23 -3.10 18.08
N LEU A 138 -6.74 -3.21 16.85
CA LEU A 138 -5.77 -4.23 16.43
C LEU A 138 -4.32 -3.78 16.65
N VAL A 139 -4.08 -2.49 16.90
CA VAL A 139 -2.74 -1.95 17.18
C VAL A 139 -2.45 -2.09 18.69
N PRO A 140 -1.38 -2.81 19.09
CA PRO A 140 -0.96 -2.87 20.49
C PRO A 140 -0.66 -1.46 21.01
N ARG A 141 -1.23 -1.09 22.15
CA ARG A 141 -0.87 0.16 22.83
C ARG A 141 0.45 -0.04 23.59
N PRO A 142 1.36 0.96 23.58
CA PRO A 142 2.60 0.91 24.35
C PRO A 142 2.36 0.90 25.87
#